data_AF-A0A409XJ63-F1
#
_entry.id   AF-A0A409XJ63-F1
#
_cell.length_a   1.000
_cell.length_b   1.000
_cell.length_c   1.000
_cell.angle_alpha   90.00
_cell.angle_beta   90.00
_cell.angle_gamma   90.00
#
_symmetry.space_group_name_H-M   'P 1'
#
loop_
_entity.id
_entity.type
_entity.pdbx_description
1 polymer ?
#
loop_
_entity_poly.entity_id
_entity_poly.type
_entity_poly.pdbx_seq_one_letter_code
_entity_poly.pdbx_strand_id
1 'polypeptide(L)'
;MSSPSTPRVASIPRPPPSPLRSTSVASASAFSSTSASISTPVLSIAMPTPTPPHSNSNSSNPSPAPGTSANASRRSVTSTPPPPGQKTRARDLLRKHYGLGVGPPPPRPGGNSQDPMDLNSTAFDAKSYYEQLITTSTLPALLKRENELLTEIRQLDSERQSLVYNHHHELIAASDTISAMKTRAESLDGDLDLLRAAFSEISRLTAEVSVEHPSTSRTKSNHGNNSRNGHGNGVR
;
A
#
# COMPACT_ATOMS: atom_id res chain seq x y z
N MET A 1 88.79 26.99 8.97
CA MET A 1 87.48 27.62 8.67
C MET A 1 86.85 26.77 7.58
N SER A 2 86.18 25.69 7.95
CA SER A 2 84.72 25.60 8.22
C SER A 2 84.00 25.09 6.97
N SER A 3 83.65 23.80 7.00
CA SER A 3 82.80 23.13 6.04
C SER A 3 81.39 23.73 6.01
N PRO A 4 80.73 23.85 4.85
CA PRO A 4 79.29 24.08 4.81
C PRO A 4 78.52 22.74 4.75
N SER A 5 77.67 22.59 5.75
CA SER A 5 76.70 21.52 6.00
C SER A 5 75.51 21.63 5.05
N THR A 6 75.15 20.55 4.35
CA THR A 6 73.91 20.46 3.57
C THR A 6 72.76 19.95 4.47
N PRO A 7 71.59 20.61 4.50
CA PRO A 7 70.47 20.16 5.33
C PRO A 7 69.81 18.90 4.74
N ARG A 8 69.57 17.95 5.64
CA ARG A 8 68.94 16.64 5.45
C ARG A 8 67.47 16.80 5.03
N VAL A 9 67.11 16.24 3.88
CA VAL A 9 65.72 16.10 3.41
C VAL A 9 64.93 15.30 4.45
N ALA A 10 63.86 15.89 4.99
CA ALA A 10 62.95 15.22 5.90
C ALA A 10 62.04 14.27 5.09
N SER A 11 62.15 12.97 5.35
CA SER A 11 61.31 11.93 4.75
C SER A 11 59.85 12.09 5.21
N ILE A 12 58.94 12.29 4.25
CA ILE A 12 57.48 12.30 4.46
C ILE A 12 57.03 10.88 4.85
N PRO A 13 56.23 10.68 5.91
CA PRO A 13 55.70 9.37 6.24
C PRO A 13 54.60 8.96 5.25
N ARG A 14 54.73 7.74 4.71
CA ARG A 14 53.81 7.12 3.75
C ARG A 14 52.50 6.71 4.47
N PRO A 15 51.31 6.94 3.87
CA PRO A 15 50.06 6.45 4.45
C PRO A 15 49.98 4.91 4.42
N PRO A 16 49.26 4.28 5.38
CA PRO A 16 49.12 2.83 5.43
C PRO A 16 48.29 2.30 4.25
N PRO A 17 48.57 1.08 3.76
CA PRO A 17 47.82 0.47 2.65
C PRO A 17 46.39 0.12 3.07
N SER A 18 45.42 0.41 2.21
CA SER A 18 44.02 -0.02 2.35
C SER A 18 43.92 -1.54 2.38
N PRO A 19 43.02 -2.13 3.20
CA PRO A 19 42.82 -3.57 3.23
C PRO A 19 42.27 -4.07 1.89
N LEU A 20 42.91 -5.14 1.42
CA LEU A 20 42.73 -5.79 0.13
C LEU A 20 41.30 -6.30 -0.06
N ARG A 21 40.75 -6.03 -1.25
CA ARG A 21 39.62 -6.76 -1.83
C ARG A 21 40.07 -8.20 -2.06
N SER A 22 39.61 -9.12 -1.22
CA SER A 22 39.88 -10.55 -1.42
C SER A 22 39.02 -11.07 -2.57
N THR A 23 39.70 -11.47 -3.64
CA THR A 23 39.17 -12.38 -4.65
C THR A 23 39.34 -13.81 -4.14
N SER A 24 38.25 -14.55 -3.94
CA SER A 24 38.28 -16.00 -4.08
C SER A 24 36.98 -16.52 -4.67
N VAL A 25 37.18 -17.37 -5.68
CA VAL A 25 36.19 -18.15 -6.40
C VAL A 25 36.10 -19.53 -5.73
N ALA A 26 34.91 -20.16 -5.89
CA ALA A 26 34.59 -21.59 -5.73
C ALA A 26 33.91 -22.05 -4.42
N SER A 27 32.59 -22.23 -4.57
CA SER A 27 31.85 -23.49 -4.38
C SER A 27 31.52 -24.06 -3.00
N ALA A 28 30.20 -24.29 -2.86
CA ALA A 28 29.51 -25.35 -2.12
C ALA A 28 29.22 -25.19 -0.61
N SER A 29 27.92 -25.02 -0.35
CA SER A 29 27.11 -25.64 0.73
C SER A 29 27.65 -25.67 2.16
N ALA A 30 26.97 -24.94 3.06
CA ALA A 30 26.12 -25.50 4.12
C ALA A 30 25.74 -24.41 5.12
N PHE A 31 24.46 -24.39 5.50
CA PHE A 31 23.90 -23.57 6.55
C PHE A 31 24.49 -23.95 7.91
N SER A 32 24.92 -22.97 8.71
CA SER A 32 24.88 -23.10 10.17
C SER A 32 24.81 -21.71 10.82
N SER A 33 23.83 -21.56 11.69
CA SER A 33 23.53 -20.37 12.47
C SER A 33 24.51 -20.21 13.63
N THR A 34 25.15 -19.05 13.72
CA THR A 34 25.77 -18.59 14.97
C THR A 34 25.65 -17.07 15.07
N SER A 35 24.75 -16.62 15.95
CA SER A 35 24.65 -15.21 16.37
C SER A 35 25.84 -14.84 17.25
N ALA A 36 26.55 -13.77 16.89
CA ALA A 36 27.53 -13.11 17.74
C ALA A 36 27.11 -11.66 17.97
N SER A 37 26.87 -11.32 19.25
CA SER A 37 26.46 -10.01 19.73
C SER A 37 27.53 -8.94 19.50
N ILE A 38 27.12 -7.78 18.99
CA ILE A 38 27.90 -6.54 19.04
C ILE A 38 27.14 -5.56 19.94
N SER A 39 27.81 -5.17 21.02
CA SER A 39 27.34 -4.27 22.06
C SER A 39 27.62 -2.82 21.65
N THR A 40 26.58 -1.98 21.59
CA THR A 40 26.72 -0.52 21.51
C THR A 40 25.92 0.12 22.65
N PRO A 41 26.48 1.07 23.41
CA PRO A 41 25.75 1.71 24.52
C PRO A 41 24.77 2.76 23.98
N VAL A 42 23.46 2.52 24.16
CA VAL A 42 22.41 3.53 23.94
C VAL A 42 22.04 4.17 25.28
N LEU A 43 21.98 5.50 25.30
CA LEU A 43 21.47 6.31 26.41
C LEU A 43 19.99 6.00 26.63
N SER A 44 19.66 5.50 27.82
CA SER A 44 18.30 5.19 28.26
C SER A 44 17.41 6.44 28.30
N ILE A 45 16.46 6.52 27.37
CA ILE A 45 15.24 7.32 27.53
C ILE A 45 14.09 6.33 27.61
N ALA A 46 13.41 6.31 28.76
CA ALA A 46 12.32 5.40 29.07
C ALA A 46 11.15 5.60 28.10
N MET A 47 10.70 4.50 27.49
CA MET A 47 9.55 4.45 26.59
C MET A 47 8.35 3.89 27.36
N PRO A 48 7.16 4.53 27.33
CA PRO A 48 5.95 3.91 27.83
C PRO A 48 5.37 2.92 26.80
N THR A 49 4.84 1.82 27.33
CA THR A 49 4.26 0.65 26.68
C THR A 49 3.10 1.00 25.72
N PRO A 50 2.97 0.37 24.52
CA PRO A 50 1.78 0.51 23.69
C PRO A 50 0.72 -0.53 24.06
N THR A 51 -0.47 -0.07 24.43
CA THR A 51 -1.71 -0.86 24.52
C THR A 51 -2.41 -0.95 23.16
N PRO A 52 -3.16 -2.03 22.87
CA PRO A 52 -3.88 -2.19 21.60
C PRO A 52 -5.16 -1.33 21.57
N PRO A 53 -5.56 -0.76 20.42
CA PRO A 53 -6.83 -0.05 20.34
C PRO A 53 -8.00 -1.02 20.20
N HIS A 54 -8.94 -0.92 21.14
CA HIS A 54 -10.28 -1.50 21.03
C HIS A 54 -11.14 -0.66 20.08
N SER A 55 -11.89 -1.35 19.23
CA SER A 55 -12.92 -0.83 18.33
C SER A 55 -13.96 0.00 19.10
N ASN A 56 -14.14 1.27 18.73
CA ASN A 56 -15.26 2.07 19.23
C ASN A 56 -16.12 2.53 18.05
N SER A 57 -17.21 1.80 17.83
CA SER A 57 -18.31 2.17 16.95
C SER A 57 -19.16 3.24 17.64
N ASN A 58 -19.00 4.50 17.25
CA ASN A 58 -19.92 5.56 17.66
C ASN A 58 -20.17 6.51 16.48
N SER A 59 -21.18 6.18 15.68
CA SER A 59 -21.78 7.05 14.68
C SER A 59 -23.25 7.23 15.02
N SER A 60 -23.57 8.32 15.71
CA SER A 60 -24.93 8.81 15.87
C SER A 60 -24.95 10.31 15.64
N ASN A 61 -25.30 10.66 14.40
CA ASN A 61 -25.68 12.00 13.95
C ASN A 61 -26.76 12.61 14.86
N PRO A 62 -26.66 13.91 15.21
CA PRO A 62 -27.83 14.71 15.49
C PRO A 62 -28.24 15.50 14.24
N SER A 63 -29.42 15.17 13.71
CA SER A 63 -30.16 15.97 12.72
C SER A 63 -30.61 17.31 13.31
N PRO A 64 -30.65 18.41 12.54
CA PRO A 64 -31.47 19.57 12.87
C PRO A 64 -32.75 19.56 12.04
N ALA A 65 -33.89 19.43 12.72
CA ALA A 65 -35.21 19.74 12.17
C ALA A 65 -35.61 21.20 12.52
N PRO A 66 -36.38 21.91 11.67
CA PRO A 66 -36.81 23.28 11.90
C PRO A 66 -38.17 23.35 12.60
N GLY A 67 -38.34 24.26 13.57
CA GLY A 67 -39.62 24.47 14.25
C GLY A 67 -39.70 25.73 15.12
N THR A 68 -40.31 26.77 14.56
CA THR A 68 -41.24 27.76 15.17
C THR A 68 -40.88 28.52 16.47
N SER A 69 -40.52 29.80 16.27
CA SER A 69 -41.14 31.05 16.78
C SER A 69 -41.41 31.28 18.29
N ALA A 70 -40.67 32.23 18.89
CA ALA A 70 -41.18 33.32 19.77
C ALA A 70 -40.03 34.33 20.01
N ASN A 71 -40.01 35.45 19.27
CA ASN A 71 -40.34 36.81 19.71
C ASN A 71 -39.43 37.41 20.81
N ALA A 72 -38.55 38.35 20.43
CA ALA A 72 -38.50 39.71 20.99
C ALA A 72 -37.33 40.53 20.40
N SER A 73 -37.70 41.55 19.62
CA SER A 73 -37.05 42.86 19.46
C SER A 73 -35.52 42.96 19.44
N ARG A 74 -34.98 43.28 18.25
CA ARG A 74 -34.08 44.45 18.08
C ARG A 74 -33.91 44.84 16.61
N ARG A 75 -34.21 46.13 16.35
CA ARG A 75 -34.10 46.86 15.08
C ARG A 75 -32.65 46.89 14.58
N SER A 76 -32.44 46.80 13.27
CA SER A 76 -31.84 47.89 12.46
C SER A 76 -31.54 47.47 11.01
N VAL A 77 -31.78 48.44 10.11
CA VAL A 77 -31.13 48.75 8.83
C VAL A 77 -31.38 47.91 7.55
N THR A 78 -32.14 48.56 6.64
CA THR A 78 -31.76 48.86 5.25
C THR A 78 -32.38 48.03 4.10
N SER A 79 -33.34 48.69 3.43
CA SER A 79 -33.75 48.67 2.02
C SER A 79 -33.63 47.37 1.20
N THR A 80 -34.78 46.74 0.98
CA THR A 80 -35.06 45.82 -0.13
C THR A 80 -35.51 46.59 -1.37
N PRO A 81 -35.10 46.16 -2.58
CA PRO A 81 -36.05 45.98 -3.68
C PRO A 81 -36.11 44.51 -4.15
N PRO A 82 -37.24 44.03 -4.72
CA PRO A 82 -37.61 42.60 -4.78
C PRO A 82 -36.94 41.84 -5.95
N PRO A 83 -36.77 40.51 -5.86
CA PRO A 83 -36.17 39.69 -6.93
C PRO A 83 -37.23 39.20 -7.96
N PRO A 84 -36.99 39.29 -9.29
CA PRO A 84 -37.75 38.54 -10.28
C PRO A 84 -37.20 37.10 -10.39
N GLY A 85 -37.65 36.24 -9.48
CA GLY A 85 -37.15 34.87 -9.20
C GLY A 85 -37.36 33.78 -10.25
N GLN A 86 -37.46 34.09 -11.55
CA GLN A 86 -37.45 33.06 -12.61
C GLN A 86 -36.47 33.33 -13.75
N LYS A 87 -36.07 34.59 -13.96
CA LYS A 87 -35.17 34.98 -15.07
C LYS A 87 -33.71 34.61 -14.78
N THR A 88 -33.32 34.55 -13.51
CA THR A 88 -31.94 34.30 -13.08
C THR A 88 -31.51 32.86 -13.31
N ARG A 89 -32.40 31.88 -13.08
CA ARG A 89 -32.08 30.46 -13.32
C ARG A 89 -31.84 30.15 -14.79
N ALA A 90 -32.67 30.70 -15.68
CA ALA A 90 -32.45 30.57 -17.12
C ALA A 90 -31.13 31.23 -17.54
N ARG A 91 -30.85 32.43 -17.02
CA ARG A 91 -29.59 33.15 -17.27
C ARG A 91 -28.37 32.38 -16.75
N ASP A 92 -28.45 31.74 -15.60
CA ASP A 92 -27.37 30.93 -15.01
C ASP A 92 -27.16 29.63 -15.78
N LEU A 93 -28.23 29.02 -16.29
CA LEU A 93 -28.12 27.83 -17.14
C LEU A 93 -27.49 28.17 -18.49
N LEU A 94 -27.89 29.28 -19.10
CA LEU A 94 -27.27 29.78 -20.33
C LEU A 94 -25.78 30.13 -20.09
N ARG A 95 -25.43 30.72 -18.94
CA ARG A 95 -24.03 30.98 -18.58
C ARG A 95 -23.20 29.70 -18.49
N LYS A 96 -23.77 28.61 -17.95
CA LYS A 96 -23.12 27.29 -17.90
C LYS A 96 -22.99 26.68 -19.30
N HIS A 97 -23.98 26.85 -20.16
CA HIS A 97 -23.97 26.29 -21.52
C HIS A 97 -23.02 27.01 -22.48
N TYR A 98 -22.89 28.33 -22.37
CA TYR A 98 -22.05 29.13 -23.26
C TYR A 98 -20.66 29.47 -22.69
N GLY A 99 -20.31 28.99 -21.49
CA GLY A 99 -18.99 29.21 -20.89
C GLY A 99 -18.68 30.65 -20.47
N LEU A 100 -19.62 31.60 -20.64
CA LEU A 100 -19.49 33.03 -20.33
C LEU A 100 -19.45 33.37 -18.82
N GLY A 101 -19.26 32.37 -17.95
CA GLY A 101 -19.16 32.52 -16.49
C GLY A 101 -17.78 32.21 -15.91
N VAL A 102 -16.83 31.80 -16.75
CA VAL A 102 -15.46 31.50 -16.32
C VAL A 102 -14.65 32.79 -16.40
N GLY A 103 -14.67 33.58 -15.32
CA GLY A 103 -13.52 34.43 -15.02
C GLY A 103 -12.26 33.56 -14.90
N PRO A 104 -11.05 34.14 -15.04
CA PRO A 104 -9.81 33.37 -15.00
C PRO A 104 -9.85 32.34 -13.87
N PRO A 105 -9.55 31.05 -14.15
CA PRO A 105 -9.67 30.01 -13.15
C PRO A 105 -8.83 30.40 -11.93
N PRO A 106 -9.36 30.29 -10.70
CA PRO A 106 -8.56 30.47 -9.51
C PRO A 106 -7.39 29.47 -9.55
N PRO A 107 -6.17 29.88 -9.17
CA PRO A 107 -5.02 28.99 -9.16
C PRO A 107 -5.33 27.77 -8.28
N ARG A 108 -5.14 26.58 -8.85
CA ARG A 108 -5.34 25.31 -8.16
C ARG A 108 -4.29 25.22 -7.03
N PRO A 109 -4.66 24.89 -5.79
CA PRO A 109 -3.67 24.59 -4.76
C PRO A 109 -2.97 23.28 -5.15
N GLY A 110 -1.70 23.36 -5.54
CA GLY A 110 -0.89 22.20 -5.95
C GLY A 110 -0.61 22.09 -7.45
N GLY A 111 -0.92 23.11 -8.25
CA GLY A 111 -0.39 23.19 -9.61
C GLY A 111 1.09 23.58 -9.55
N ASN A 112 1.98 22.62 -9.83
CA ASN A 112 3.44 22.77 -9.97
C ASN A 112 3.86 24.22 -10.20
N SER A 113 4.13 24.95 -9.10
CA SER A 113 4.71 26.28 -9.18
C SER A 113 6.05 26.08 -9.85
N GLN A 114 6.17 26.38 -11.14
CA GLN A 114 7.46 26.41 -11.86
C GLN A 114 8.21 27.68 -11.43
N ASP A 115 8.33 27.87 -10.13
CA ASP A 115 9.06 28.98 -9.53
C ASP A 115 10.51 28.51 -9.31
N PRO A 116 11.49 29.10 -10.00
CA PRO A 116 12.89 28.75 -9.80
C PRO A 116 13.40 29.10 -8.40
N MET A 117 12.67 29.88 -7.61
CA MET A 117 13.06 30.26 -6.24
C MET A 117 12.41 29.43 -5.13
N ASP A 118 11.45 28.56 -5.45
CA ASP A 118 10.80 27.68 -4.47
C ASP A 118 11.58 26.36 -4.35
N LEU A 119 12.07 26.03 -3.14
CA LEU A 119 12.82 24.80 -2.86
C LEU A 119 12.03 23.52 -3.14
N ASN A 120 10.70 23.58 -3.08
CA ASN A 120 9.84 22.42 -3.33
C ASN A 120 9.42 22.31 -4.80
N SER A 121 9.82 23.27 -5.64
CA SER A 121 9.51 23.26 -7.06
C SER A 121 10.40 22.30 -7.84
N THR A 122 9.82 21.64 -8.84
CA THR A 122 10.58 20.91 -9.85
C THR A 122 11.47 21.79 -10.73
N ALA A 123 11.22 23.10 -10.76
CA ALA A 123 11.96 24.08 -11.55
C ALA A 123 13.02 24.84 -10.75
N PHE A 124 13.26 24.44 -9.50
CA PHE A 124 14.16 25.12 -8.58
C PHE A 124 15.58 25.28 -9.16
N ASP A 125 16.07 26.52 -9.19
CA ASP A 125 17.46 26.83 -9.52
C ASP A 125 18.25 27.19 -8.25
N ALA A 126 19.02 26.22 -7.77
CA ALA A 126 19.85 26.37 -6.58
C ALA A 126 20.84 27.53 -6.69
N LYS A 127 21.36 27.81 -7.90
CA LYS A 127 22.38 28.86 -8.09
C LYS A 127 21.77 30.23 -7.92
N SER A 128 20.68 30.53 -8.62
CA SER A 128 19.98 31.80 -8.50
C SER A 128 19.42 32.02 -7.09
N TYR A 129 18.85 30.99 -6.47
CA TYR A 129 18.39 31.07 -5.08
C TYR A 129 19.54 31.42 -4.12
N TYR A 130 20.69 30.76 -4.26
CA TYR A 130 21.87 31.02 -3.42
C TYR A 130 22.44 32.43 -3.63
N GLU A 131 22.59 32.87 -4.88
CA GLU A 131 23.08 34.22 -5.20
C GLU A 131 22.16 35.30 -4.64
N GLN A 132 20.83 35.11 -4.74
CA GLN A 132 19.88 36.02 -4.11
C GLN A 132 20.01 35.97 -2.58
N LEU A 133 20.15 34.80 -1.98
CA LEU A 133 20.23 34.65 -0.53
C LEU A 133 21.46 35.36 0.03
N ILE A 134 22.65 35.16 -0.53
CA ILE A 134 23.88 35.79 -0.02
C ILE A 134 23.93 37.31 -0.25
N THR A 135 23.26 37.81 -1.28
CA THR A 135 23.23 39.25 -1.58
C THR A 135 22.17 40.00 -0.75
N THR A 136 21.06 39.35 -0.38
CA THR A 136 19.91 40.02 0.26
C THR A 136 19.78 39.77 1.75
N SER A 137 20.40 38.71 2.30
CA SER A 137 20.25 38.34 3.70
C SER A 137 21.50 38.63 4.54
N THR A 138 21.28 38.86 5.84
CA THR A 138 22.35 39.19 6.79
C THR A 138 23.05 37.93 7.29
N LEU A 139 24.33 38.02 7.67
CA LEU A 139 25.10 36.87 8.14
C LEU A 139 24.40 36.00 9.22
N PRO A 140 23.74 36.57 10.26
CA PRO A 140 23.01 35.75 11.23
C PRO A 140 21.82 35.00 10.62
N ALA A 141 21.15 35.60 9.62
CA ALA A 141 20.06 34.93 8.91
C ALA A 141 20.58 33.78 8.04
N LEU A 142 21.74 33.93 7.40
CA LEU A 142 22.40 32.85 6.64
C LEU A 142 22.74 31.67 7.56
N LEU A 143 23.36 31.92 8.72
CA LEU A 143 23.72 30.86 9.67
C LEU A 143 22.48 30.12 10.20
N LYS A 144 21.41 30.85 10.47
CA LYS A 144 20.13 30.24 10.85
C LYS A 144 19.59 29.35 9.73
N ARG A 145 19.60 29.84 8.48
CA ARG A 145 19.11 29.10 7.33
C ARG A 145 19.94 27.84 7.05
N GLU A 146 21.26 27.93 7.21
CA GLU A 146 22.15 26.76 7.12
C GLU A 146 21.77 25.69 8.15
N ASN A 147 21.59 26.08 9.41
CA ASN A 147 21.25 25.14 10.47
C ASN A 147 19.87 24.48 10.26
N GLU A 148 18.90 25.24 9.77
CA GLU A 148 17.58 24.75 9.39
C GLU A 148 17.70 23.71 8.26
N LEU A 149 18.41 24.03 7.18
CA LEU A 149 18.62 23.12 6.06
C LEU A 149 19.36 21.84 6.49
N LEU A 150 20.37 21.95 7.36
CA LEU A 150 21.06 20.77 7.89
C LEU A 150 20.13 19.86 8.71
N THR A 151 19.19 20.46 9.44
CA THR A 151 18.19 19.72 10.21
C THR A 151 17.19 19.04 9.27
N GLU A 152 16.72 19.77 8.26
CA GLU A 152 15.81 19.27 7.23
C GLU A 152 16.43 18.11 6.42
N ILE A 153 17.70 18.23 6.01
CA ILE A 153 18.42 17.16 5.31
C ILE A 153 18.48 15.87 6.16
N ARG A 154 18.77 15.99 7.45
CA ARG A 154 18.82 14.83 8.37
C ARG A 154 17.45 14.21 8.55
N GLN A 155 16.42 15.04 8.70
CA GLN A 155 15.05 14.58 8.83
C GLN A 155 14.60 13.84 7.58
N LEU A 156 14.78 14.44 6.39
CA LEU A 156 14.44 13.83 5.11
C LEU A 156 15.19 12.52 4.85
N ASP A 157 16.47 12.43 5.23
CA ASP A 157 17.18 11.14 5.11
C ASP A 157 16.62 10.10 6.07
N SER A 158 16.27 10.47 7.30
CA SER A 158 15.63 9.54 8.25
C SER A 158 14.26 9.05 7.75
N GLU A 159 13.46 9.93 7.16
CA GLU A 159 12.16 9.60 6.55
C GLU A 159 12.33 8.69 5.33
N ARG A 160 13.29 9.00 4.46
CA ARG A 160 13.66 8.15 3.33
C ARG A 160 14.07 6.77 3.79
N GLN A 161 14.92 6.66 4.81
CA GLN A 161 15.36 5.38 5.36
C GLN A 161 14.18 4.59 5.95
N SER A 162 13.30 5.26 6.70
CA SER A 162 12.10 4.64 7.26
C SER A 162 11.17 4.10 6.18
N LEU A 163 10.93 4.88 5.12
CA LEU A 163 10.09 4.45 4.00
C LEU A 163 10.69 3.23 3.29
N VAL A 164 11.99 3.27 2.99
CA VAL A 164 12.71 2.16 2.36
C VAL A 164 12.65 0.91 3.24
N TYR A 165 12.84 1.05 4.55
CA TYR A 165 12.74 -0.06 5.48
C TYR A 165 11.34 -0.67 5.50
N ASN A 166 10.30 0.15 5.68
CA ASN A 166 8.91 -0.32 5.73
C ASN A 166 8.55 -1.04 4.43
N HIS A 167 8.87 -0.44 3.28
CA HIS A 167 8.56 -1.04 1.99
C HIS A 167 9.30 -2.37 1.77
N HIS A 168 10.60 -2.44 2.09
CA HIS A 168 11.32 -3.71 1.96
C HIS A 168 10.84 -4.77 2.95
N HIS A 169 10.51 -4.36 4.18
CA HIS A 169 9.97 -5.27 5.18
C HIS A 169 8.62 -5.86 4.74
N GLU A 170 7.73 -5.02 4.22
CA GLU A 170 6.43 -5.43 3.67
C GLU A 170 6.59 -6.35 2.45
N LEU A 171 7.51 -6.04 1.53
CA LEU A 171 7.78 -6.89 0.37
C LEU A 171 8.29 -8.27 0.77
N ILE A 172 9.19 -8.33 1.76
CA ILE A 172 9.69 -9.60 2.30
C ILE A 172 8.54 -10.38 2.95
N ALA A 173 7.74 -9.75 3.80
CA ALA A 173 6.60 -10.39 4.45
C ALA A 173 5.55 -10.90 3.44
N ALA A 174 5.29 -10.13 2.38
CA ALA A 174 4.42 -10.55 1.29
C ALA A 174 5.00 -11.74 0.52
N SER A 175 6.31 -11.73 0.22
CA SER A 175 7.01 -12.85 -0.40
C SER A 175 6.93 -14.12 0.45
N ASP A 176 7.12 -14.01 1.76
CA ASP A 176 6.99 -15.14 2.69
C ASP A 176 5.56 -15.69 2.71
N THR A 177 4.57 -14.80 2.69
CA THR A 177 3.15 -15.17 2.59
C THR A 177 2.86 -15.92 1.29
N ILE A 178 3.39 -15.44 0.15
CA ILE A 178 3.24 -16.09 -1.15
C ILE A 178 3.89 -17.49 -1.13
N SER A 179 5.09 -17.63 -0.56
CA SER A 179 5.76 -18.93 -0.38
C SER A 179 4.91 -19.88 0.47
N ALA A 180 4.39 -19.40 1.61
CA ALA A 180 3.55 -20.22 2.48
C ALA A 180 2.20 -20.59 1.84
N MET A 181 1.64 -19.71 1.00
CA MET A 181 0.45 -20.03 0.19
C MET A 181 0.77 -21.08 -0.87
N LYS A 182 1.92 -20.97 -1.55
CA LYS A 182 2.37 -21.94 -2.55
C LYS A 182 2.55 -23.33 -1.94
N THR A 183 3.27 -23.45 -0.82
CA THR A 183 3.45 -24.76 -0.15
C THR A 183 2.12 -25.38 0.27
N ARG A 184 1.16 -24.58 0.76
CA ARG A 184 -0.18 -25.08 1.10
C ARG A 184 -0.99 -25.51 -0.12
N ALA A 185 -0.83 -24.83 -1.25
CA ALA A 185 -1.47 -25.24 -2.49
C ALA A 185 -0.90 -26.57 -3.02
N GLU A 186 0.43 -26.75 -2.94
CA GLU A 186 1.11 -27.99 -3.31
C GLU A 186 0.70 -29.17 -2.41
N SER A 187 0.57 -28.96 -1.10
CA SER A 187 0.07 -30.01 -0.20
C SER A 187 -1.38 -30.40 -0.50
N LEU A 188 -2.23 -29.41 -0.82
CA LEU A 188 -3.63 -29.67 -1.19
C LEU A 188 -3.75 -30.48 -2.48
N ASP A 189 -2.88 -30.22 -3.48
CA ASP A 189 -2.85 -30.98 -4.73
C ASP A 189 -2.52 -32.46 -4.45
N GLY A 190 -1.53 -32.71 -3.58
CA GLY A 190 -1.21 -34.07 -3.10
C GLY A 190 -2.37 -34.75 -2.38
N ASP A 191 -3.10 -34.03 -1.52
CA ASP A 191 -4.29 -34.56 -0.83
C ASP A 191 -5.42 -34.90 -1.82
N LEU A 192 -5.62 -34.09 -2.86
CA LEU A 192 -6.61 -34.35 -3.91
C LEU A 192 -6.26 -35.58 -4.75
N ASP A 193 -4.98 -35.82 -5.02
CA ASP A 193 -4.54 -37.03 -5.71
C ASP A 193 -4.74 -38.28 -4.86
N LEU A 194 -4.48 -38.21 -3.55
CA LEU A 194 -4.80 -39.30 -2.62
C LEU A 194 -6.31 -39.58 -2.60
N LEU A 195 -7.14 -38.53 -2.56
CA LEU A 195 -8.60 -38.66 -2.61
C LEU A 195 -9.07 -39.33 -3.91
N ARG A 196 -8.49 -38.96 -5.06
CA ARG A 196 -8.79 -39.60 -6.36
C ARG A 196 -8.42 -41.08 -6.38
N ALA A 197 -7.27 -41.44 -5.80
CA ALA A 197 -6.84 -42.83 -5.68
C ALA A 197 -7.84 -43.63 -4.83
N ALA A 198 -8.24 -43.10 -3.67
CA ALA A 198 -9.23 -43.73 -2.79
C ALA A 198 -10.59 -43.93 -3.48
N PHE A 199 -11.09 -42.92 -4.20
CA PHE A 199 -12.35 -43.07 -4.97
C PHE A 199 -12.23 -44.10 -6.10
N SER A 200 -11.07 -44.20 -6.75
CA SER A 200 -10.81 -45.21 -7.77
C SER A 200 -10.82 -46.62 -7.18
N GLU A 201 -10.25 -46.80 -5.99
CA GLU A 201 -10.28 -48.06 -5.25
C GLU A 201 -11.69 -48.43 -4.80
N ILE A 202 -12.46 -47.48 -4.26
CA ILE A 202 -13.88 -47.68 -3.91
C ILE A 202 -14.67 -48.08 -5.16
N SER A 203 -14.44 -47.43 -6.30
CA SER A 203 -15.11 -47.75 -7.56
C SER A 203 -14.76 -49.16 -8.04
N ARG A 204 -13.48 -49.56 -7.93
CA ARG A 204 -13.02 -50.92 -8.24
C ARG A 204 -13.70 -51.95 -7.33
N LEU A 205 -13.69 -51.74 -6.02
CA LEU A 205 -14.32 -52.62 -5.03
C LEU A 205 -15.84 -52.72 -5.25
N THR A 206 -16.50 -51.61 -5.57
CA THR A 206 -17.94 -51.59 -5.86
C THR A 206 -18.27 -52.39 -7.13
N ALA A 207 -17.43 -52.28 -8.18
CA ALA A 207 -17.57 -53.07 -9.39
C ALA A 207 -17.35 -54.56 -9.13
N GLU A 208 -16.35 -54.91 -8.31
CA GLU A 208 -16.05 -56.29 -7.89
C GLU A 208 -17.24 -56.89 -7.11
N VAL A 209 -17.79 -56.17 -6.12
CA VAL A 209 -19.00 -56.58 -5.38
C VAL A 209 -20.22 -56.71 -6.29
N SER A 210 -20.37 -55.85 -7.30
CA SER A 210 -21.46 -55.97 -8.29
C SER A 210 -21.32 -57.19 -9.19
N VAL A 211 -20.08 -57.66 -9.45
CA VAL A 211 -19.76 -58.86 -10.24
C VAL A 211 -19.83 -60.16 -9.41
N GLU A 212 -19.89 -60.09 -8.08
CA GLU A 212 -20.30 -61.22 -7.23
C GLU A 212 -21.83 -61.47 -7.29
N HIS A 213 -22.62 -60.43 -7.58
CA HIS A 213 -24.09 -60.49 -7.70
C HIS A 213 -24.74 -60.53 -9.11
N PRO A 214 -24.09 -60.94 -10.22
CA PRO A 214 -24.72 -61.01 -11.53
C PRO A 214 -25.33 -62.40 -11.74
N SER A 215 -26.40 -62.75 -11.02
CA SER A 215 -27.52 -63.60 -11.50
C SER A 215 -28.35 -64.25 -10.38
N THR A 216 -29.60 -63.79 -10.25
CA THR A 216 -30.74 -64.67 -9.93
C THR A 216 -31.98 -64.28 -10.73
N SER A 217 -31.81 -63.91 -12.00
CA SER A 217 -32.94 -63.65 -12.90
C SER A 217 -32.65 -64.08 -14.34
N ARG A 218 -32.79 -65.38 -14.60
CA ARG A 218 -33.03 -65.97 -15.95
C ARG A 218 -33.28 -67.47 -15.79
N THR A 219 -34.49 -68.02 -15.86
CA THR A 219 -35.31 -68.32 -17.06
C THR A 219 -36.44 -69.27 -16.57
N LYS A 220 -37.70 -69.19 -16.98
CA LYS A 220 -38.24 -69.71 -18.25
C LYS A 220 -39.70 -69.27 -18.43
N SER A 221 -39.98 -68.75 -19.62
CA SER A 221 -41.30 -68.78 -20.25
C SER A 221 -41.81 -70.22 -20.35
N ASN A 222 -43.14 -70.40 -20.21
CA ASN A 222 -44.01 -71.32 -20.96
C ASN A 222 -45.14 -71.92 -20.08
N HIS A 223 -46.31 -71.28 -20.05
CA HIS A 223 -47.57 -72.02 -19.98
C HIS A 223 -48.73 -71.19 -20.56
N GLY A 224 -49.33 -71.70 -21.62
CA GLY A 224 -50.49 -71.13 -22.29
C GLY A 224 -51.83 -71.53 -21.66
N ASN A 225 -52.89 -70.98 -22.26
CA ASN A 225 -54.31 -71.22 -22.07
C ASN A 225 -54.92 -70.77 -20.73
N ASN A 226 -55.86 -69.82 -20.77
CA ASN A 226 -57.22 -70.16 -21.21
C ASN A 226 -58.07 -68.93 -21.57
N SER A 227 -58.95 -69.20 -22.52
CA SER A 227 -59.96 -68.40 -23.21
C SER A 227 -61.02 -67.73 -22.32
N ARG A 228 -61.72 -66.74 -22.92
CA ARG A 228 -63.03 -66.11 -22.55
C ARG A 228 -62.95 -64.98 -21.52
N ASN A 229 -63.54 -63.80 -21.68
CA ASN A 229 -64.60 -63.32 -22.56
C ASN A 229 -64.42 -61.81 -22.78
N GLY A 230 -64.72 -61.33 -23.99
CA GLY A 230 -64.93 -59.90 -24.23
C GLY A 230 -66.15 -59.36 -23.47
N HIS A 231 -66.19 -58.06 -23.28
CA HIS A 231 -67.32 -57.17 -23.60
C HIS A 231 -66.79 -55.74 -23.45
N GLY A 232 -66.78 -55.01 -24.57
CA GLY A 232 -66.44 -53.60 -24.59
C GLY A 232 -67.51 -52.77 -23.90
N ASN A 233 -67.11 -51.61 -23.41
CA ASN A 233 -67.94 -50.43 -23.52
C ASN A 233 -67.04 -49.21 -23.56
N GLY A 234 -66.97 -48.58 -24.73
CA GLY A 234 -66.64 -47.16 -24.81
C GLY A 234 -67.86 -46.35 -24.39
N VAL A 235 -67.63 -45.07 -24.12
CA VAL A 235 -68.41 -43.91 -24.58
C VAL A 235 -68.23 -42.78 -23.56
N ARG A 236 -67.54 -41.74 -24.03
CA ARG A 236 -67.60 -40.32 -23.66
C ARG A 236 -66.95 -39.86 -22.36
#